data_AF-A0A3P7LW93-F1
#
_entry.id   AF-A0A3P7LW93-F1
#
_cell.length_a   1.000
_cell.length_b   1.000
_cell.length_c   1.000
_cell.angle_alpha   90.00
_cell.angle_beta   90.00
_cell.angle_gamma   90.00
#
_symmetry.space_group_name_H-M   'P 1'
#
loop_
_entity.id
_entity.type
_entity.pdbx_description
1 polymer ?
#
loop_
_entity_poly.entity_id
_entity_poly.type
_entity_poly.pdbx_seq_one_letter_code
_entity_poly.pdbx_strand_id
1 'polypeptide(L)'
;MEIMQRAWSEKPDHRPTFNEMKEHLKLMTMGKKTNIVDHMFKMMEKYSTDLEEQVSARTAELESEKRKKEYLIARLLPPVVAESLKSGNSVAPETFDEVSIYFSDIVGFTTISALSTPLQVVGLLNDLYTMFDATIDNYDVYKVSSA
;
A
#
# COMPACT_ATOMS: atom_id res chain seq x y z
N MET A 1 5.73 -55.32 -1.96
CA MET A 1 6.30 -55.64 -3.29
C MET A 1 5.87 -57.01 -3.81
N GLU A 2 5.50 -57.95 -2.94
CA GLU A 2 5.11 -59.33 -3.30
C GLU A 2 3.97 -59.42 -4.33
N ILE A 3 2.99 -58.52 -4.29
CA ILE A 3 1.87 -58.53 -5.25
C ILE A 3 2.27 -58.14 -6.68
N MET A 4 3.29 -57.28 -6.84
CA MET A 4 3.79 -56.89 -8.17
C MET A 4 4.57 -58.04 -8.81
N GLN A 5 5.31 -58.82 -8.00
CA GLN A 5 6.00 -60.02 -8.46
C GLN A 5 5.01 -61.11 -8.90
N ARG A 6 3.91 -61.30 -8.15
CA ARG A 6 2.84 -62.24 -8.52
C ARG A 6 2.06 -61.81 -9.76
N ALA A 7 1.82 -60.51 -9.93
CA ALA A 7 1.18 -59.96 -11.14
C ALA A 7 2.01 -60.17 -12.41
N TRP A 8 3.33 -60.30 -12.28
CA TRP A 8 4.25 -60.57 -13.38
C TRP A 8 4.49 -62.08 -13.64
N SER A 9 3.70 -62.98 -13.05
CA SER A 9 3.90 -64.42 -13.23
C SER A 9 3.71 -64.84 -14.69
N GLU A 10 4.59 -65.71 -15.21
CA GLU A 10 4.47 -66.27 -16.57
C GLU A 10 3.22 -67.16 -16.72
N LYS A 11 2.76 -67.78 -15.62
CA LYS A 11 1.54 -68.59 -15.60
C LYS A 11 0.32 -67.71 -15.30
N PRO A 12 -0.68 -67.61 -16.21
CA PRO A 12 -1.84 -66.74 -16.02
C PRO A 12 -2.61 -66.98 -14.72
N ASP A 13 -2.76 -68.24 -14.30
CA ASP A 13 -3.57 -68.61 -13.12
C ASP A 13 -2.94 -68.21 -11.78
N HIS A 14 -1.65 -67.87 -11.78
CA HIS A 14 -0.93 -67.44 -10.57
C HIS A 14 -0.97 -65.92 -10.38
N ARG A 15 -1.46 -65.19 -11.39
CA ARG A 15 -1.62 -63.75 -11.32
C ARG A 15 -2.82 -63.44 -10.42
N PRO A 16 -2.68 -62.52 -9.47
CA PRO A 16 -3.79 -62.10 -8.64
C PRO A 16 -4.89 -61.48 -9.50
N THR A 17 -6.13 -61.67 -9.08
CA THR A 17 -7.29 -61.02 -9.69
C THR A 17 -7.31 -59.52 -9.37
N PHE A 18 -8.05 -58.75 -10.16
CA PHE A 18 -8.25 -57.32 -9.90
C PHE A 18 -8.82 -57.03 -8.51
N ASN A 19 -9.69 -57.90 -7.99
CA ASN A 19 -10.24 -57.75 -6.65
C ASN A 19 -9.18 -57.95 -5.56
N GLU A 20 -8.33 -58.96 -5.69
CA GLU A 20 -7.22 -59.19 -4.77
C GLU A 20 -6.19 -58.05 -4.82
N MET A 21 -5.88 -57.53 -6.01
CA MET A 21 -5.02 -56.35 -6.16
C MET A 21 -5.62 -55.12 -5.49
N LYS A 22 -6.93 -54.89 -5.66
CA LYS A 22 -7.66 -53.77 -5.05
C LYS A 22 -7.70 -53.87 -3.53
N GLU A 23 -7.92 -55.05 -2.96
CA GLU A 23 -7.90 -55.27 -1.51
C GLU A 23 -6.50 -55.10 -0.93
N HIS A 24 -5.46 -55.58 -1.61
CA HIS A 24 -4.07 -55.37 -1.17
C HIS A 24 -3.66 -53.90 -1.24
N LEU A 25 -4.11 -53.17 -2.26
CA LEU A 25 -3.87 -51.74 -2.41
C LEU A 25 -4.64 -50.94 -1.36
N LYS A 26 -5.89 -51.33 -1.03
CA LYS A 26 -6.64 -50.78 0.10
C LYS A 26 -5.90 -51.00 1.42
N LEU A 27 -5.39 -52.20 1.69
CA LEU A 27 -4.62 -52.49 2.91
C LEU A 27 -3.33 -51.67 3.00
N MET A 28 -2.62 -51.45 1.89
CA MET A 28 -1.45 -50.57 1.85
C MET A 28 -1.78 -49.07 1.98
N THR A 29 -3.01 -48.67 1.66
CA THR A 29 -3.49 -47.28 1.73
C THR A 29 -4.37 -46.99 2.95
N MET A 30 -4.79 -48.02 3.69
CA MET A 30 -5.46 -47.93 4.99
C MET A 30 -4.44 -47.37 6.00
N GLY A 31 -4.51 -46.05 6.20
CA GLY A 31 -3.62 -45.27 7.06
C GLY A 31 -2.78 -44.21 6.33
N LYS A 32 -2.74 -44.20 4.99
CA LYS A 32 -1.95 -43.22 4.19
C LYS A 32 -2.78 -42.19 3.42
N LYS A 33 -4.11 -42.34 3.35
CA LYS A 33 -4.98 -41.33 2.72
C LYS A 33 -4.94 -39.97 3.42
N THR A 34 -4.63 -39.95 4.71
CA THR A 34 -4.52 -38.75 5.53
C THR A 34 -3.25 -37.95 5.19
N ASN A 35 -2.11 -38.60 4.97
CA ASN A 35 -0.81 -37.90 4.89
C ASN A 35 -0.65 -36.88 3.73
N ILE A 36 -1.09 -37.20 2.50
CA ILE A 36 -0.97 -36.26 1.35
C ILE A 36 -1.96 -35.10 1.47
N VAL A 37 -3.19 -35.41 1.88
CA VAL A 37 -4.26 -34.42 2.04
C VAL A 37 -3.94 -33.49 3.21
N ASP A 38 -3.46 -34.02 4.34
CA ASP A 38 -3.00 -33.25 5.50
C ASP A 38 -1.81 -32.36 5.15
N HIS A 39 -0.86 -32.84 4.34
CA HIS A 39 0.23 -32.01 3.83
C HIS A 39 -0.29 -30.86 2.97
N MET A 40 -1.23 -31.12 2.05
CA MET A 40 -1.86 -30.07 1.24
C MET A 40 -2.63 -29.06 2.11
N PHE A 41 -3.35 -29.51 3.14
CA PHE A 41 -4.02 -28.63 4.10
C PHE A 41 -3.04 -27.73 4.84
N LYS A 42 -1.93 -28.29 5.36
CA LYS A 42 -0.88 -27.49 6.02
C LYS A 42 -0.22 -26.49 5.07
N MET A 43 0.01 -26.88 3.82
CA MET A 43 0.55 -25.96 2.82
C MET A 43 -0.43 -24.84 2.46
N MET A 44 -1.72 -25.15 2.34
CA MET A 44 -2.77 -24.15 2.10
C MET A 44 -2.94 -23.21 3.30
N GLU A 45 -2.94 -23.73 4.52
CA GLU A 45 -3.04 -22.95 5.75
C GLU A 45 -1.84 -22.00 5.88
N LYS A 46 -0.62 -22.52 5.68
CA LYS A 46 0.59 -21.69 5.68
C LYS A 46 0.53 -20.61 4.60
N TYR A 47 0.12 -20.97 3.38
CA TYR A 47 0.01 -20.00 2.29
C TYR A 47 -1.05 -18.93 2.57
N SER A 48 -2.18 -19.29 3.20
CA SER A 48 -3.22 -18.35 3.61
C SER A 48 -2.70 -17.35 4.63
N THR A 49 -2.01 -17.84 5.67
CA THR A 49 -1.40 -16.99 6.71
C THR A 49 -0.33 -16.07 6.12
N ASP A 50 0.58 -16.62 5.30
CA ASP A 50 1.64 -15.83 4.66
C ASP A 50 1.05 -14.76 3.73
N LEU A 51 -0.07 -15.06 3.05
CA LEU A 51 -0.77 -14.11 2.18
C LEU A 51 -1.48 -13.02 2.99
N GLU A 52 -2.17 -13.39 4.07
CA GLU A 52 -2.82 -12.43 4.98
C GLU A 52 -1.80 -11.47 5.59
N GLU A 53 -0.64 -11.98 6.02
CA GLU A 53 0.45 -11.15 6.53
C GLU A 53 0.98 -10.19 5.46
N GLN A 54 1.20 -10.67 4.24
CA GLN A 54 1.64 -9.82 3.12
C GLN A 54 0.60 -8.76 2.76
N VAL A 55 -0.68 -9.12 2.68
CA VAL A 55 -1.77 -8.18 2.39
C VAL A 55 -1.85 -7.13 3.50
N SER A 56 -1.77 -7.53 4.76
CA SER A 56 -1.77 -6.62 5.91
C SER A 56 -0.60 -5.63 5.85
N ALA A 57 0.63 -6.13 5.63
CA ALA A 57 1.82 -5.30 5.51
C ALA A 57 1.72 -4.29 4.36
N ARG A 58 1.29 -4.74 3.18
CA ARG A 58 1.10 -3.87 2.00
C ARG A 58 -0.01 -2.85 2.20
N THR A 59 -1.11 -3.23 2.85
CA THR A 59 -2.21 -2.31 3.14
C THR A 59 -1.76 -1.22 4.11
N ALA A 60 -1.00 -1.57 5.15
CA ALA A 60 -0.43 -0.59 6.09
C ALA A 60 0.55 0.38 5.40
N GLU A 61 1.40 -0.12 4.50
CA GLU A 61 2.34 0.69 3.71
C GLU A 61 1.57 1.66 2.78
N LEU A 62 0.54 1.16 2.09
CA LEU A 62 -0.34 1.96 1.23
C LEU A 62 -1.07 3.04 2.03
N GLU A 63 -1.59 2.73 3.22
CA GLU A 63 -2.24 3.71 4.09
C GLU A 63 -1.28 4.82 4.53
N SER A 64 -0.05 4.47 4.89
CA SER A 64 0.99 5.43 5.28
C SER A 64 1.28 6.41 4.14
N GLU A 65 1.51 5.90 2.93
CA GLU A 65 1.76 6.72 1.75
C GLU A 65 0.54 7.56 1.35
N LYS A 66 -0.68 7.00 1.47
CA LYS A 66 -1.92 7.73 1.24
C LYS A 66 -2.06 8.92 2.19
N ARG A 67 -1.79 8.73 3.49
CA ARG A 67 -1.83 9.81 4.50
C ARG A 67 -0.81 10.91 4.19
N LYS A 68 0.43 10.56 3.85
CA LYS A 68 1.45 11.54 3.46
C LYS A 68 1.02 12.35 2.24
N LYS A 69 0.49 11.67 1.21
CA LYS A 69 -0.03 12.33 0.00
C LYS A 69 -1.17 13.28 0.32
N GLU A 70 -2.13 12.86 1.14
CA GLU A 70 -3.26 13.70 1.54
C GLU A 70 -2.83 14.93 2.33
N TYR A 71 -1.89 14.77 3.26
CA TYR A 71 -1.30 15.87 4.02
C TYR A 71 -0.62 16.90 3.10
N LEU A 72 0.19 16.43 2.15
CA LEU A 72 0.87 17.32 1.20
C LEU A 72 -0.12 18.06 0.30
N ILE A 73 -1.15 17.38 -0.22
CA ILE A 73 -2.17 18.03 -1.05
C ILE A 73 -2.91 19.11 -0.27
N ALA A 74 -3.28 18.85 0.98
CA ALA A 74 -3.96 19.83 1.83
C ALA A 74 -3.11 21.07 2.12
N ARG A 75 -1.78 20.94 2.11
CA ARG A 75 -0.85 22.05 2.30
C ARG A 75 -0.59 22.87 1.04
N LEU A 76 -0.85 22.29 -0.14
CA LEU A 76 -0.57 22.93 -1.44
C LEU A 76 -1.82 23.55 -2.07
N LEU A 77 -3.01 23.00 -1.81
CA LEU A 77 -4.25 23.37 -2.49
C LEU A 77 -5.36 23.71 -1.49
N PRO A 78 -6.28 24.63 -1.84
CA PRO A 78 -7.51 24.83 -1.07
C PRO A 78 -8.28 23.50 -0.93
N PRO A 79 -8.97 23.26 0.20
CA PRO A 79 -9.75 22.03 0.42
C PRO A 79 -10.71 21.71 -0.73
N VAL A 80 -11.42 22.71 -1.25
CA VAL A 80 -12.40 22.57 -2.34
C VAL A 80 -11.75 22.07 -3.64
N VAL A 81 -10.58 22.62 -3.97
CA VAL A 81 -9.79 22.21 -5.15
C VAL A 81 -9.22 20.81 -4.96
N ALA A 82 -8.69 20.52 -3.76
CA ALA A 82 -8.14 19.21 -3.43
C ALA A 82 -9.20 18.09 -3.52
N GLU A 83 -10.41 18.31 -3.00
CA GLU A 83 -11.52 17.35 -3.08
C GLU A 83 -12.01 17.14 -4.51
N SER A 84 -12.10 18.22 -5.30
CA SER A 84 -12.47 18.15 -6.72
C SER A 84 -11.46 17.35 -7.52
N LEU A 85 -10.15 17.56 -7.30
CA LEU A 85 -9.10 16.78 -7.96
C LEU A 85 -9.06 15.32 -7.50
N LYS A 86 -9.29 15.06 -6.20
CA LYS A 86 -9.39 13.68 -5.67
C LYS A 86 -10.54 12.90 -6.29
N SER A 87 -11.64 13.57 -6.61
CA SER A 87 -12.80 12.97 -7.28
C SER A 87 -12.64 12.84 -8.80
N GLY A 88 -11.51 13.28 -9.36
CA GLY A 88 -11.23 13.20 -10.81
C GLY A 88 -11.93 14.28 -11.62
N ASN A 89 -12.52 15.28 -10.96
CA ASN A 89 -13.19 16.39 -11.63
C ASN A 89 -12.18 17.45 -12.08
N SER A 90 -12.46 18.08 -13.21
CA SER A 90 -11.72 19.27 -13.65
C SER A 90 -12.13 20.46 -12.77
N VAL A 91 -11.13 21.26 -12.36
CA VAL A 91 -11.36 22.46 -11.56
C VAL A 91 -11.45 23.65 -12.52
N ALA A 92 -12.63 24.26 -12.62
CA ALA A 92 -12.82 25.46 -13.41
C ALA A 92 -12.19 26.68 -12.70
N PRO A 93 -11.69 27.66 -13.44
CA PRO A 93 -11.27 28.93 -12.85
C PRO A 93 -12.44 29.61 -12.13
N GLU A 94 -12.21 30.06 -10.90
CA GLU A 94 -13.21 30.83 -10.14
C GLU A 94 -13.12 32.32 -10.45
N THR A 95 -14.27 32.96 -10.58
CA THR A 95 -14.41 34.40 -10.75
C THR A 95 -15.04 34.99 -9.49
N PHE A 96 -14.42 36.03 -8.94
CA PHE A 96 -14.91 36.73 -7.76
C PHE A 96 -15.28 38.16 -8.15
N ASP A 97 -16.45 38.62 -7.68
CA ASP A 97 -16.92 39.99 -7.95
C ASP A 97 -16.05 41.05 -7.24
N GLU A 98 -15.48 40.71 -6.09
CA GLU A 98 -14.57 41.55 -5.31
C GLU A 98 -13.47 40.69 -4.68
N VAL A 99 -12.21 41.17 -4.74
CA VAL A 99 -11.05 40.50 -4.13
C VAL A 99 -10.17 41.52 -3.42
N SER A 100 -9.58 41.11 -2.29
CA SER A 100 -8.52 41.86 -1.61
C SER A 100 -7.20 41.11 -1.75
N ILE A 101 -6.19 41.78 -2.31
CA ILE A 101 -4.86 41.19 -2.53
C ILE A 101 -3.86 41.88 -1.59
N TYR A 102 -3.10 41.09 -0.84
CA TYR A 102 -2.05 41.58 0.04
C TYR A 102 -0.67 41.33 -0.56
N PHE A 103 0.10 42.42 -0.74
CA PHE A 103 1.50 42.36 -1.16
C PHE A 103 2.39 42.77 0.02
N SER A 104 3.34 41.92 0.38
CA SER A 104 4.34 42.21 1.41
C SER A 104 5.74 41.91 0.92
N ASP A 105 6.66 42.82 1.22
CA ASP A 105 8.10 42.65 0.99
C ASP A 105 8.86 42.69 2.32
N ILE A 106 10.01 42.02 2.37
CA ILE A 106 10.91 42.02 3.52
C ILE A 106 11.90 43.17 3.34
N VAL A 107 11.71 44.25 4.09
CA VAL A 107 12.60 45.40 4.05
C VAL A 107 14.02 44.98 4.39
N GLY A 108 14.98 45.30 3.51
CA GLY A 108 16.39 44.99 3.71
C GLY A 108 16.76 43.52 3.48
N PHE A 109 15.89 42.71 2.86
CA PHE A 109 16.16 41.30 2.58
C PHE A 109 17.50 41.07 1.88
N THR A 110 17.86 41.89 0.89
CA THR A 110 19.16 41.79 0.18
C THR A 110 20.35 41.90 1.13
N THR A 111 20.28 42.83 2.09
CA THR A 111 21.34 43.02 3.10
C THR A 111 21.38 41.84 4.06
N ILE A 112 20.22 41.38 4.53
CA ILE A 112 20.10 40.23 5.43
C ILE A 112 20.65 38.97 4.75
N SER A 113 20.30 38.73 3.49
CA SER A 113 20.78 37.58 2.71
C SER A 113 22.27 37.65 2.41
N ALA A 114 22.81 38.85 2.19
CA ALA A 114 24.25 39.03 1.93
C ALA A 114 25.13 38.78 3.16
N LEU A 115 24.59 39.01 4.37
CA LEU A 115 25.28 38.83 5.64
C LEU A 115 25.04 37.46 6.29
N SER A 116 24.12 36.66 5.75
CA SER A 116 23.69 35.38 6.31
C SER A 116 24.17 34.20 5.50
N THR A 117 24.39 33.06 6.16
CA THR A 117 24.58 31.79 5.45
C THR A 117 23.29 31.35 4.77
N PRO A 118 23.34 30.56 3.68
CA PRO A 118 22.14 30.04 3.03
C PRO A 118 21.18 29.33 3.99
N LEU A 119 21.71 28.57 4.97
CA LEU A 119 20.89 27.87 5.96
C LEU A 119 20.14 28.85 6.89
N GLN A 120 20.77 29.95 7.28
CA GLN A 120 20.13 30.99 8.10
C GLN A 120 19.04 31.74 7.32
N VAL A 121 19.27 32.04 6.04
CA VAL A 121 18.24 32.67 5.18
C VAL A 121 17.03 31.75 5.04
N VAL A 122 17.25 30.46 4.80
CA VAL A 122 16.17 29.47 4.73
C VAL A 122 15.43 29.38 6.06
N GLY A 123 16.14 29.36 7.19
CA GLY A 123 15.53 29.39 8.52
C GLY A 123 14.63 30.61 8.74
N LEU A 124 15.15 31.81 8.46
CA LEU A 124 14.39 33.06 8.57
C LEU A 124 13.11 33.04 7.73
N LEU A 125 13.20 32.62 6.47
CA LEU A 125 12.05 32.53 5.58
C LEU A 125 11.04 31.49 6.07
N ASN A 126 11.52 30.33 6.51
CA ASN A 126 10.66 29.28 7.04
C ASN A 126 9.90 29.77 8.28
N ASP A 127 10.57 30.45 9.21
CA ASP A 127 9.94 30.99 10.42
C ASP A 127 8.89 32.06 10.07
N LEU A 128 9.23 33.00 9.17
CA LEU A 128 8.32 34.06 8.73
C LEU A 128 7.07 33.50 8.04
N TYR A 129 7.24 32.56 7.10
CA TYR A 129 6.10 31.93 6.44
C TYR A 129 5.30 31.03 7.39
N THR A 130 5.94 30.37 8.35
CA THR A 130 5.23 29.59 9.39
C THR A 130 4.37 30.50 10.26
N MET A 131 4.87 31.68 10.62
CA MET A 131 4.10 32.68 11.37
C MET A 131 2.91 33.22 10.55
N PHE A 132 3.11 33.47 9.26
CA PHE A 132 2.00 33.86 8.38
C PHE A 132 0.97 32.74 8.24
N ASP A 133 1.39 31.52 7.97
CA ASP A 133 0.52 30.34 7.84
C ASP A 133 -0.31 30.15 9.13
N ALA A 134 0.32 30.22 10.31
CA ALA A 134 -0.39 30.14 11.59
C ALA A 134 -1.36 31.31 11.84
N THR A 135 -1.08 32.48 11.28
CA THR A 135 -1.96 33.65 11.41
C THR A 135 -3.17 33.50 10.49
N ILE A 136 -2.95 33.17 9.21
CA ILE A 136 -4.01 33.00 8.21
C ILE A 136 -4.92 31.82 8.51
N ASP A 137 -4.44 30.77 9.18
CA ASP A 137 -5.26 29.64 9.62
C ASP A 137 -6.45 30.05 10.52
N ASN A 138 -6.38 31.24 11.14
CA ASN A 138 -7.47 31.79 11.95
C ASN A 138 -8.48 32.64 11.14
N TYR A 139 -8.23 32.84 9.85
CA TYR A 139 -9.07 33.65 8.96
C TYR A 139 -9.48 32.84 7.73
N ASP A 140 -10.59 33.23 7.10
CA ASP A 140 -11.04 32.62 5.84
C ASP A 140 -10.30 33.27 4.65
N VAL A 141 -8.96 33.16 4.64
CA VAL A 141 -8.11 33.73 3.60
C VAL A 141 -7.22 32.65 2.99
N TYR A 142 -7.06 32.69 1.67
CA TYR A 142 -6.25 31.70 0.94
C TYR A 142 -4.89 32.27 0.54
N LYS A 143 -3.82 31.50 0.83
CA LYS A 143 -2.47 31.79 0.37
C LYS A 143 -2.24 31.21 -1.02
N VAL A 144 -2.17 32.09 -2.02
CA VAL A 144 -1.83 31.71 -3.40
C VAL A 144 -0.33 31.45 -3.49
N SER A 145 0.07 30.20 -3.76
CA SER A 145 1.47 29.86 -4.09
C SER A 145 1.63 29.88 -5.61
N SER A 146 2.36 30.86 -6.14
CA SER A 146 2.73 30.88 -7.56
C SER A 146 3.99 30.03 -7.76
N ALA A 147 3.91 29.06 -8.67
CA ALA A 147 5.04 28.21 -9.07
C ALA A 147 5.97 28.93 -10.06
#